data_AF-A0A363T017-F1
#
_entry.id   AF-A0A363T017-F1
#
_cell.length_a   1.000
_cell.length_b   1.000
_cell.length_c   1.000
_cell.angle_alpha   90.00
_cell.angle_beta   90.00
_cell.angle_gamma   90.00
#
_symmetry.space_group_name_H-M   'P 1'
#
loop_
_entity.id
_entity.type
_entity.pdbx_description
1 polymer ?
#
loop_
_entity_poly.entity_id
_entity_poly.type
_entity_poly.pdbx_seq_one_letter_code
_entity_poly.pdbx_strand_id
1 'polypeptide(L)'
;MDEFDVVTGAFGFSGRYITRRLLQVEQGQSAEDIIRDAIGPETYTYRELVHTIGTIIGKNRPIISVSPQVGYWAGWLIGRLMGDMLITRDEIVGLMQDLLYTTSPPIGETRLTEWARNHASTLGLHYQNEIHRRLHREASYTD
;
A
#
# COMPACT_ATOMS: atom_id res chain seq x y z
N MET A 1 -0.04 -32.62 4.10
CA MET A 1 -1.24 -32.43 3.27
C MET A 1 -2.29 -31.83 4.19
N ASP A 2 -2.49 -30.53 4.30
CA ASP A 2 -2.06 -29.39 3.48
C ASP A 2 -1.55 -28.28 4.39
N GLU A 3 -0.30 -27.85 4.19
CA GLU A 3 0.24 -26.62 4.78
C GLU A 3 0.17 -25.57 3.68
N PHE A 4 -0.91 -24.77 3.71
CA PHE A 4 -1.10 -23.68 2.77
C PHE A 4 -0.27 -22.48 3.24
N ASP A 5 0.93 -22.37 2.70
CA ASP A 5 1.77 -21.19 2.80
C ASP A 5 1.29 -20.04 1.88
N VAL A 6 1.79 -18.85 2.21
CA VAL A 6 1.89 -17.61 1.40
C VAL A 6 0.77 -16.57 1.54
N VAL A 7 1.16 -15.43 2.12
CA VAL A 7 1.12 -14.12 1.41
C VAL A 7 2.42 -13.37 1.73
N THR A 8 3.44 -13.56 0.88
CA THR A 8 4.65 -12.73 0.85
C THR A 8 4.49 -11.78 -0.34
N GLY A 9 4.01 -10.57 -0.09
CA GLY A 9 4.23 -9.45 -1.00
C GLY A 9 4.96 -8.40 -0.19
N ALA A 10 6.15 -7.98 -0.58
CA ALA A 10 6.78 -6.87 0.11
C ALA A 10 6.17 -5.56 -0.40
N PHE A 11 5.61 -4.75 0.50
CA PHE A 11 4.97 -3.49 0.14
C PHE A 11 5.96 -2.35 0.34
N GLY A 12 6.52 -1.83 -0.75
CA GLY A 12 7.13 -0.50 -0.77
C GLY A 12 6.04 0.57 -0.66
N PHE A 13 5.98 1.31 0.46
CA PHE A 13 5.12 2.47 0.59
C PHE A 13 5.66 3.60 -0.28
N SER A 14 5.17 3.72 -1.52
CA SER A 14 5.70 4.68 -2.49
C SER A 14 4.60 5.49 -3.20
N GLY A 15 3.45 5.67 -2.56
CA GLY A 15 2.36 6.50 -3.09
C GLY A 15 2.49 7.98 -2.71
N ARG A 16 2.67 8.87 -3.71
CA ARG A 16 2.64 10.36 -3.69
C ARG A 16 3.95 11.11 -3.44
N TYR A 17 4.86 10.65 -2.59
CA TYR A 17 6.11 11.39 -2.33
C TYR A 17 7.12 11.31 -3.48
N ILE A 18 7.04 10.26 -4.31
CA ILE A 18 7.85 10.08 -5.53
C ILE A 18 7.72 11.30 -6.44
N THR A 19 6.49 11.67 -6.79
CA THR A 19 6.22 12.68 -7.82
C THR A 19 6.75 14.05 -7.41
N ARG A 20 6.64 14.42 -6.13
CA ARG A 20 7.07 15.76 -5.66
C ARG A 20 8.59 15.92 -5.63
N ARG A 21 9.35 14.85 -5.33
CA ARG A 21 10.83 14.87 -5.36
C ARG A 21 11.38 14.65 -6.78
N LEU A 22 10.75 13.82 -7.62
CA LEU A 22 11.12 13.73 -9.04
C LEU A 22 11.01 15.09 -9.75
N LEU A 23 9.95 15.86 -9.44
CA LEU A 23 9.80 17.24 -9.92
C LEU A 23 10.86 18.22 -9.39
N GLN A 24 11.54 17.91 -8.28
CA GLN A 24 12.62 18.75 -7.71
C GLN A 24 14.00 18.36 -8.21
N VAL A 25 14.20 17.12 -8.69
CA VAL A 25 15.50 16.64 -9.22
C VAL A 25 15.75 17.12 -10.65
N GLU A 26 14.74 17.64 -11.34
CA GLU A 26 14.88 18.20 -12.69
C GLU A 26 14.42 19.66 -12.75
N GLN A 27 15.23 20.56 -12.20
CA GLN A 27 15.41 21.84 -12.89
C GLN A 27 16.25 21.61 -14.16
N GLY A 28 15.60 21.05 -15.17
CA GLY A 28 15.79 21.31 -16.62
C GLY A 28 17.19 21.29 -17.24
N GLN A 29 18.01 20.24 -17.08
CA GLN A 29 19.29 20.15 -17.82
C GLN A 29 19.67 18.81 -18.48
N SER A 30 18.88 17.74 -18.35
CA SER A 30 19.13 16.49 -19.09
C SER A 30 17.95 16.11 -19.99
N ALA A 31 18.27 15.69 -21.21
CA ALA A 31 17.32 15.31 -22.27
C ALA A 31 17.03 13.80 -22.32
N GLU A 32 17.31 13.06 -21.24
CA GLU A 32 17.16 11.60 -21.19
C GLU A 32 16.08 11.21 -20.19
N ASP A 33 15.12 10.39 -20.65
CA ASP A 33 14.10 9.79 -19.80
C ASP A 33 14.75 8.74 -18.89
N ILE A 34 14.78 8.99 -17.57
CA ILE A 34 15.36 8.07 -16.58
C ILE A 34 14.24 7.48 -15.72
N ILE A 35 14.10 6.14 -15.75
CA ILE A 35 13.25 5.40 -14.81
C ILE A 35 14.02 5.24 -13.51
N ARG A 36 13.45 5.70 -12.38
CA ARG A 36 14.02 5.51 -11.05
C ARG A 36 12.99 4.89 -10.10
N ASP A 37 13.42 3.87 -9.38
CA ASP A 37 12.64 3.33 -8.28
C ASP A 37 12.59 4.32 -7.13
N ALA A 38 11.42 4.53 -6.55
CA ALA A 38 11.27 5.40 -5.40
C ALA A 38 10.90 4.61 -4.17
N ILE A 39 11.94 4.36 -3.38
CA ILE A 39 11.95 3.42 -2.28
C ILE A 39 12.31 4.19 -1.01
N GLY A 40 11.58 3.92 0.08
CA GLY A 40 11.92 4.40 1.41
C GLY A 40 12.95 3.50 2.11
N PRO A 41 13.47 3.90 3.28
CA PRO A 41 14.55 3.18 3.96
C PRO A 41 14.09 1.91 4.69
N GLU A 42 12.81 1.56 4.63
CA GLU A 42 12.22 0.42 5.33
C GLU A 42 11.52 -0.52 4.35
N THR A 43 11.82 -1.82 4.45
CA THR A 43 11.22 -2.88 3.64
C THR A 43 10.46 -3.83 4.56
N TYR A 44 9.29 -4.29 4.11
CA TYR A 44 8.40 -5.18 4.86
C TYR A 44 7.80 -6.22 3.94
N THR A 45 7.60 -7.43 4.42
CA THR A 45 6.53 -8.28 3.89
C THR A 45 5.15 -7.68 4.21
N TYR A 46 4.10 -8.08 3.50
CA TYR A 46 2.75 -7.55 3.71
C TYR A 46 2.25 -7.81 5.13
N ARG A 47 2.52 -9.02 5.64
CA ARG A 47 2.18 -9.42 7.00
C ARG A 47 2.87 -8.53 8.02
N GLU A 48 4.17 -8.27 7.85
CA GLU A 48 4.94 -7.39 8.74
C GLU A 48 4.45 -5.94 8.65
N LEU A 49 4.10 -5.45 7.47
CA LEU A 49 3.55 -4.13 7.27
C LEU A 49 2.24 -3.97 8.06
N VAL A 50 1.27 -4.86 7.84
CA VAL A 50 -0.04 -4.80 8.50
C VAL A 50 0.10 -4.96 10.01
N HIS A 51 0.97 -5.88 10.47
CA HIS A 51 1.25 -6.08 11.89
C HIS A 51 1.90 -4.86 12.53
N THR A 52 2.86 -4.25 11.86
CA THR A 52 3.59 -3.04 12.31
C THR A 52 2.63 -1.86 12.44
N ILE A 53 1.79 -1.62 11.44
CA ILE A 53 0.76 -0.58 11.50
C ILE A 53 -0.21 -0.85 12.65
N GLY A 54 -0.73 -2.09 12.76
CA GLY A 54 -1.63 -2.49 13.83
C GLY A 54 -1.04 -2.24 15.22
N THR A 55 0.25 -2.53 15.40
CA THR A 55 0.99 -2.26 16.64
C THR A 55 1.08 -0.76 16.91
N ILE A 56 1.45 0.04 15.90
CA ILE A 56 1.62 1.49 16.03
C ILE A 56 0.30 2.19 16.40
N ILE A 57 -0.82 1.77 15.81
CA ILE A 57 -2.15 2.37 16.10
C ILE A 57 -2.84 1.73 17.31
N GLY A 58 -2.20 0.77 18.00
CA GLY A 58 -2.77 0.08 19.16
C GLY A 58 -3.95 -0.83 18.84
N LYS A 59 -4.04 -1.38 17.63
CA LYS A 59 -5.10 -2.29 17.15
C LYS A 59 -4.51 -3.61 16.66
N ASN A 60 -4.13 -4.47 17.59
CA ASN A 60 -3.64 -5.81 17.28
C ASN A 60 -4.80 -6.71 16.83
N ARG A 61 -4.80 -7.10 15.55
CA ARG A 61 -5.82 -7.97 14.93
C ARG A 61 -5.18 -9.29 14.52
N PRO A 62 -5.87 -10.43 14.66
CA PRO A 62 -5.38 -11.69 14.09
C PRO A 62 -5.20 -11.58 12.57
N ILE A 63 -4.07 -12.04 12.06
CA ILE A 63 -3.76 -12.07 10.63
C ILE A 63 -3.71 -13.52 10.16
N ILE A 64 -4.77 -13.95 9.45
CA ILE A 64 -4.88 -15.30 8.90
C ILE A 64 -4.47 -15.30 7.42
N SER A 65 -3.76 -16.35 6.99
CA SER A 65 -3.50 -16.60 5.57
C SER A 65 -4.72 -17.30 4.97
N VAL A 66 -5.11 -16.90 3.75
CA VAL A 66 -6.21 -17.53 3.00
C VAL A 66 -5.78 -17.72 1.57
N SER A 67 -6.38 -18.68 0.87
CA SER A 67 -6.14 -18.83 -0.57
C SER A 67 -6.67 -17.61 -1.35
N PRO A 68 -6.11 -17.30 -2.53
CA PRO A 68 -6.55 -16.18 -3.36
C PRO A 68 -8.05 -16.19 -3.67
N GLN A 69 -8.62 -17.37 -3.89
CA GLN A 69 -10.05 -17.52 -4.15
C GLN A 69 -10.89 -17.14 -2.95
N VAL A 70 -10.50 -17.59 -1.74
CA VAL A 70 -11.21 -17.25 -0.50
C VAL A 70 -11.09 -15.74 -0.21
N GLY A 71 -9.89 -15.17 -0.38
CA GLY A 71 -9.66 -13.73 -0.25
C GLY A 71 -10.54 -12.91 -1.19
N TYR A 72 -10.65 -13.33 -2.46
CA TYR A 72 -11.53 -12.69 -3.44
C TYR A 72 -13.00 -12.74 -3.03
N TRP A 73 -13.51 -13.92 -2.64
CA TRP A 73 -14.91 -14.06 -2.24
C TRP A 73 -15.24 -13.24 -0.99
N ALA A 74 -14.37 -13.28 0.01
CA ALA A 74 -14.52 -12.48 1.23
C ALA A 74 -14.50 -10.98 0.91
N GLY A 75 -13.55 -10.52 0.10
CA GLY A 75 -13.43 -9.12 -0.29
C GLY A 75 -14.60 -8.65 -1.16
N TRP A 76 -15.10 -9.48 -2.06
CA TRP A 76 -16.30 -9.20 -2.85
C TRP A 76 -17.53 -9.04 -1.97
N LEU A 77 -17.72 -9.93 -0.98
CA LEU A 77 -18.84 -9.86 -0.05
C LEU A 77 -18.78 -8.59 0.81
N ILE A 78 -17.61 -8.31 1.40
CA ILE A 78 -17.39 -7.11 2.22
C ILE A 78 -17.59 -5.85 1.37
N GLY A 79 -17.01 -5.81 0.16
CA GLY A 79 -17.19 -4.70 -0.78
C GLY A 79 -18.67 -4.44 -1.07
N ARG A 80 -19.46 -5.49 -1.31
CA ARG A 80 -20.90 -5.34 -1.53
C ARG A 80 -21.64 -4.77 -0.32
N LEU A 81 -21.26 -5.14 0.90
CA LEU A 81 -21.82 -4.56 2.13
C LEU A 81 -21.44 -3.08 2.30
N MET A 82 -20.24 -2.71 1.85
CA MET A 82 -19.72 -1.34 1.95
C MET A 82 -20.10 -0.45 0.76
N GLY A 83 -20.79 -1.00 -0.25
CA GLY A 83 -21.05 -0.30 -1.51
C GLY A 83 -19.77 0.07 -2.26
N ASP A 84 -18.76 -0.79 -2.19
CA ASP A 84 -17.41 -0.55 -2.72
C ASP A 84 -16.86 -1.76 -3.49
N MET A 85 -15.85 -1.49 -4.33
CA MET A 85 -15.01 -2.52 -4.93
C MET A 85 -13.73 -2.67 -4.10
N LEU A 86 -13.80 -3.46 -3.02
CA LEU A 86 -12.71 -3.60 -2.07
C LEU A 86 -11.46 -4.29 -2.65
N ILE A 87 -11.65 -5.32 -3.48
CA ILE A 87 -10.54 -6.06 -4.11
C ILE A 87 -10.98 -6.67 -5.45
N THR A 88 -10.08 -6.67 -6.42
CA THR A 88 -10.24 -7.29 -7.74
C THR A 88 -9.34 -8.51 -7.93
N ARG A 89 -9.63 -9.32 -8.94
CA ARG A 89 -8.78 -10.48 -9.29
C ARG A 89 -7.40 -10.02 -9.76
N ASP A 90 -7.34 -8.95 -10.55
CA ASP A 90 -6.09 -8.42 -11.09
C ASP A 90 -5.21 -7.86 -9.97
N GLU A 91 -5.79 -7.19 -8.97
CA GLU A 91 -5.05 -6.76 -7.77
C GLU A 91 -4.50 -7.95 -6.98
N ILE A 92 -5.29 -9.00 -6.77
CA ILE A 92 -4.81 -10.20 -6.09
C ILE A 92 -3.62 -10.82 -6.84
N VAL A 93 -3.73 -10.97 -8.17
CA VAL A 93 -2.64 -11.50 -9.00
C VAL A 93 -1.42 -10.60 -8.94
N GLY A 94 -1.59 -9.28 -9.09
CA GLY A 94 -0.48 -8.32 -9.03
C GLY A 94 0.23 -8.29 -7.68
N LEU A 95 -0.53 -8.39 -6.58
CA LEU A 95 0.04 -8.49 -5.23
C LEU A 95 0.83 -9.79 -5.03
N MET A 96 0.40 -10.90 -5.65
CA MET A 96 1.09 -12.18 -5.60
C MET A 96 2.36 -12.23 -6.46
N GLN A 97 2.56 -11.27 -7.37
CA GLN A 97 3.72 -11.21 -8.26
C GLN A 97 4.93 -10.49 -7.64
N ASP A 98 4.82 -10.02 -6.38
CA ASP A 98 5.89 -9.30 -5.66
C ASP A 98 6.45 -8.07 -6.41
N LEU A 99 5.61 -7.43 -7.24
CA LEU A 99 5.98 -6.27 -8.06
C LEU A 99 6.27 -4.99 -7.26
N LEU A 100 6.02 -5.00 -5.95
CA LEU A 100 6.22 -3.87 -5.05
C LEU A 100 7.56 -3.95 -4.28
N TYR A 101 8.44 -4.85 -4.70
CA TYR A 101 9.80 -5.04 -4.18
C TYR A 101 10.86 -4.75 -5.24
N THR A 102 11.98 -4.18 -4.79
CA THR A 102 13.16 -3.91 -5.62
C THR A 102 14.39 -3.87 -4.73
N THR A 103 15.55 -4.22 -5.30
CA THR A 103 16.85 -4.21 -4.63
C THR A 103 17.58 -2.87 -4.78
N SER A 104 16.98 -1.89 -5.47
CA SER A 104 17.55 -0.56 -5.64
C SER A 104 17.72 0.15 -4.28
N PRO A 105 18.74 1.02 -4.12
CA PRO A 105 18.95 1.74 -2.87
C PRO A 105 17.80 2.72 -2.58
N PRO A 106 17.49 2.99 -1.30
CA PRO A 106 16.45 3.95 -0.94
C PRO A 106 16.85 5.36 -1.37
N ILE A 107 15.92 6.04 -2.05
CA ILE A 107 16.06 7.46 -2.40
C ILE A 107 15.18 8.36 -1.51
N GLY A 108 14.19 7.76 -0.85
CA GLY A 108 13.36 8.42 0.15
C GLY A 108 14.00 8.30 1.54
N GLU A 109 13.87 9.36 2.32
CA GLU A 109 14.38 9.42 3.71
C GLU A 109 13.27 9.12 4.74
N THR A 110 12.00 9.24 4.33
CA THR A 110 10.85 9.08 5.23
C THR A 110 10.65 7.63 5.61
N ARG A 111 10.79 7.34 6.91
CA ARG A 111 10.43 6.05 7.51
C ARG A 111 8.92 5.96 7.67
N LEU A 112 8.32 4.88 7.18
CA LEU A 112 6.88 4.64 7.32
C LEU A 112 6.49 4.53 8.80
N THR A 113 7.32 3.87 9.61
CA THR A 113 7.02 3.70 11.05
C THR A 113 7.02 5.01 11.80
N GLU A 114 7.91 5.93 11.46
CA GLU A 114 7.96 7.26 12.06
C GLU A 114 6.73 8.07 11.67
N TRP A 115 6.41 8.11 10.37
CA TRP A 115 5.21 8.79 9.89
C TRP A 115 3.94 8.22 10.55
N ALA A 116 3.80 6.88 10.60
CA ALA A 116 2.63 6.23 11.18
C ALA A 116 2.49 6.50 12.69
N ARG A 117 3.58 6.58 13.45
CA ARG A 117 3.54 6.95 14.88
C ARG A 117 3.05 8.39 15.07
N ASN A 118 3.56 9.31 14.25
CA ASN A 118 3.16 10.71 14.29
C ASN A 118 1.68 10.93 13.92
N HIS A 119 1.07 9.98 13.20
CA HIS A 119 -0.34 10.02 12.78
C HIS A 119 -1.19 8.91 13.41
N ALA A 120 -0.71 8.25 14.48
CA ALA A 120 -1.37 7.06 15.02
C ALA A 120 -2.80 7.35 15.54
N SER A 121 -3.06 8.59 15.97
CA SER A 121 -4.38 9.03 16.44
C SER A 121 -5.40 9.20 15.33
N THR A 122 -4.98 9.38 14.07
CA THR A 122 -5.86 9.64 12.92
C THR A 122 -5.85 8.53 11.88
N LEU A 123 -4.77 7.74 11.84
CA LEU A 123 -4.58 6.67 10.87
C LEU A 123 -5.62 5.54 11.05
N GLY A 124 -6.35 5.24 9.98
CA GLY A 124 -7.30 4.13 9.94
C GLY A 124 -8.64 4.39 10.65
N LEU A 125 -8.94 5.64 11.04
CA LEU A 125 -10.22 6.00 11.64
C LEU A 125 -11.40 5.92 10.65
N HIS A 126 -11.16 6.27 9.39
CA HIS A 126 -12.19 6.31 8.35
C HIS A 126 -11.82 5.35 7.22
N TYR A 127 -12.81 4.57 6.80
CA TYR A 127 -12.71 3.78 5.59
C TYR A 127 -12.74 4.69 4.37
N GLN A 128 -11.80 4.48 3.45
CA GLN A 128 -11.70 5.22 2.20
C GLN A 128 -12.32 4.39 1.07
N ASN A 129 -13.51 4.78 0.59
CA ASN A 129 -14.24 4.05 -0.44
C ASN A 129 -13.68 4.33 -1.85
N GLU A 130 -13.30 3.26 -2.57
CA GLU A 130 -12.63 3.33 -3.88
C GLU A 130 -13.55 3.91 -4.96
N ILE A 131 -14.79 3.43 -5.03
CA ILE A 131 -15.77 3.90 -6.02
C ILE A 131 -16.09 5.38 -5.82
N HIS A 132 -16.35 5.80 -4.58
CA HIS A 132 -16.61 7.20 -4.24
C HIS A 132 -15.44 8.09 -4.66
N ARG A 133 -14.20 7.66 -4.41
CA ARG A 133 -13.00 8.41 -4.79
C ARG A 133 -12.85 8.58 -6.31
N ARG A 134 -13.19 7.56 -7.10
CA ARG A 134 -13.08 7.62 -8.57
C ARG A 134 -14.14 8.50 -9.21
N LEU A 135 -15.35 8.49 -8.65
CA LEU A 135 -16.45 9.34 -9.14
C LEU A 135 -16.20 10.82 -8.79
N HIS A 136 -15.58 11.10 -7.65
CA HIS A 136 -15.28 12.47 -7.19
C HIS A 136 -13.81 12.87 -7.40
N ARG A 137 -13.19 12.44 -8.51
CA ARG A 137 -11.76 12.64 -8.81
C ARG A 137 -11.31 14.12 -8.84
N GLU A 138 -12.25 15.07 -8.88
CA GLU A 138 -12.02 16.52 -8.83
C GLU A 138 -11.99 17.10 -7.40
N ALA A 139 -12.38 16.34 -6.37
CA ALA A 139 -12.26 16.80 -4.99
C ALA A 139 -10.77 16.76 -4.57
N SER A 140 -10.23 17.93 -4.24
CA SER A 140 -8.86 18.08 -3.75
C SER A 140 -8.64 17.26 -2.48
N TYR A 141 -7.43 16.69 -2.34
CA TYR A 141 -7.01 15.93 -1.16
C TYR A 141 -6.76 16.82 0.07
N THR A 142 -7.77 17.57 0.45
CA THR A 142 -7.82 18.43 1.63
C THR A 142 -8.94 17.90 2.50
N ASP A 143 -8.62 16.89 3.30
CA ASP A 143 -9.25 16.55 4.59
C ASP A 143 -8.28 15.66 5.38
#